data_AF-A0A6P6DWG5-F1
#
_entry.id   AF-A0A6P6DWG5-F1
#
_cell.length_a   1.000
_cell.length_b   1.000
_cell.length_c   1.000
_cell.angle_alpha   90.00
_cell.angle_beta   90.00
_cell.angle_gamma   90.00
#
_symmetry.space_group_name_H-M   'P 1'
#
loop_
_entity.id
_entity.type
_entity.pdbx_description
1 polymer ?
#
loop_
_entity_poly.entity_id
_entity_poly.type
_entity_poly.pdbx_seq_one_letter_code
_entity_poly.pdbx_strand_id
1 'polypeptide(L)'
;MPPQPISLLVLGLCLGQEILTQDGPLPAPSITAELGSMTSGGRAVTIMCQAQGSIERFRLEKCSAGRCSAIIDYTTTSFSENEARFYLTLTNAGQYSCMYQNSSMWSSRSEILELAVTASRPQDYTVENLIRMGLAGLVLAALGILLLQTQCGQRRTQEAARP
;
A
#
# COMPACT_ATOMS: atom_id res chain seq x y z
N MET A 1 -56.26 9.33 -42.60
CA MET A 1 -55.11 8.40 -42.61
C MET A 1 -53.89 9.16 -42.11
N PRO A 2 -53.35 8.84 -40.93
CA PRO A 2 -52.07 9.39 -40.50
C PRO A 2 -50.92 8.53 -41.04
N PRO A 3 -49.73 9.10 -41.24
CA PRO A 3 -48.51 8.38 -40.94
C PRO A 3 -47.72 9.07 -39.83
N GLN A 4 -47.01 8.22 -39.10
CA GLN A 4 -46.40 8.37 -37.78
C GLN A 4 -45.14 9.26 -37.74
N PRO A 5 -44.70 9.67 -36.52
CA PRO A 5 -43.65 10.67 -36.34
C PRO A 5 -42.26 10.05 -36.50
N ILE A 6 -41.40 10.71 -37.29
CA ILE A 6 -39.97 10.41 -37.32
C ILE A 6 -39.32 11.21 -36.20
N SER A 7 -38.99 10.48 -35.14
CA SER A 7 -38.10 10.88 -34.06
C SER A 7 -36.77 11.38 -34.65
N LEU A 8 -36.50 12.69 -34.53
CA LEU A 8 -35.18 13.26 -34.74
C LEU A 8 -34.80 13.99 -33.45
N LEU A 9 -33.99 13.31 -32.63
CA LEU A 9 -33.16 13.95 -31.62
C LEU A 9 -32.28 14.99 -32.33
N VAL A 10 -32.62 16.27 -32.16
CA VAL A 10 -31.66 17.36 -32.31
C VAL A 10 -31.63 18.06 -30.96
N LEU A 11 -31.00 17.42 -29.98
CA LEU A 11 -30.52 18.12 -28.80
C LEU A 11 -29.38 19.02 -29.28
N GLY A 12 -29.71 20.30 -29.45
CA GLY A 12 -28.78 21.35 -29.78
C GLY A 12 -27.63 21.36 -28.78
N LEU A 13 -26.45 21.00 -29.27
CA LEU A 13 -25.18 21.50 -28.77
C LEU A 13 -25.25 23.02 -28.85
N CYS A 14 -25.25 23.69 -27.69
CA CYS A 14 -24.68 25.02 -27.49
C CYS A 14 -25.03 25.47 -26.07
N LEU A 15 -24.11 25.25 -25.14
CA LEU A 15 -23.64 26.29 -24.22
C LEU A 15 -22.29 25.82 -23.66
N GLY A 16 -21.25 26.43 -24.21
CA GLY A 16 -19.94 26.68 -23.60
C GLY A 16 -19.35 25.57 -22.74
N GLN A 17 -18.48 24.77 -23.35
CA GLN A 17 -17.30 24.34 -22.62
C GLN A 17 -16.54 25.61 -22.28
N GLU A 18 -16.70 26.10 -21.05
CA GLU A 18 -15.75 27.01 -20.44
C GLU A 18 -14.41 26.26 -20.44
N ILE A 19 -13.65 26.37 -21.53
CA ILE A 19 -12.21 26.23 -21.47
C ILE A 19 -11.77 27.47 -20.71
N LEU A 20 -11.96 27.42 -19.38
CA LEU A 20 -11.28 28.31 -18.49
C LEU A 20 -9.82 27.92 -18.68
N THR A 21 -9.11 28.68 -19.51
CA THR A 21 -7.66 28.78 -19.46
C THR A 21 -7.32 28.91 -18.00
N GLN A 22 -6.84 27.80 -17.43
CA GLN A 22 -6.58 27.64 -16.01
C GLN A 22 -5.29 28.40 -15.70
N ASP A 23 -5.39 29.73 -15.72
CA ASP A 23 -4.34 30.63 -15.27
C ASP A 23 -4.45 30.79 -13.74
N GLY A 24 -4.58 29.63 -13.08
CA GLY A 24 -4.58 29.47 -11.64
C GLY A 24 -3.23 28.93 -11.18
N PRO A 25 -2.86 29.10 -9.90
CA PRO A 25 -1.64 28.51 -9.35
C PRO A 25 -1.63 27.00 -9.59
N LEU A 26 -0.46 26.45 -9.92
CA LEU A 26 -0.29 25.01 -10.16
C LEU A 26 -0.81 24.21 -8.94
N PRO A 27 -1.62 23.15 -9.14
CA PRO A 27 -2.16 22.36 -8.05
C PRO A 27 -1.05 21.68 -7.25
N ALA A 28 -1.30 21.42 -5.96
CA ALA A 28 -0.37 20.65 -5.14
C ALA A 28 -0.29 19.19 -5.63
N PRO A 29 0.90 18.57 -5.66
CA PRO A 29 1.03 17.14 -5.92
C PRO A 29 0.59 16.31 -4.71
N SER A 30 0.24 15.05 -4.92
CA SER A 30 0.04 14.07 -3.84
C SER A 30 1.33 13.33 -3.52
N ILE A 31 1.52 12.95 -2.25
CA ILE A 31 2.68 12.17 -1.80
C ILE A 31 2.26 10.90 -1.05
N THR A 32 2.85 9.77 -1.41
CA THR A 32 2.64 8.49 -0.72
C THR A 32 3.96 7.76 -0.49
N ALA A 33 3.95 6.76 0.40
CA ALA A 33 5.08 5.87 0.61
C ALA A 33 4.67 4.40 0.54
N GLU A 34 5.49 3.62 -0.14
CA GLU A 34 5.41 2.17 -0.21
C GLU A 34 6.62 1.56 0.51
N LEU A 35 6.37 0.64 1.45
CA LEU A 35 7.42 -0.07 2.16
C LEU A 35 7.90 -1.27 1.32
N GLY A 36 9.22 -1.34 1.10
CA GLY A 36 9.88 -2.43 0.39
C GLY A 36 10.43 -3.51 1.32
N SER A 37 11.27 -4.38 0.74
CA SER A 37 11.94 -5.45 1.47
C SER A 37 13.06 -4.94 2.40
N MET A 38 13.49 -5.80 3.33
CA MET A 38 14.65 -5.53 4.17
C MET A 38 15.92 -5.67 3.33
N THR A 39 16.78 -4.65 3.33
CA THR A 39 18.10 -4.69 2.70
C THR A 39 19.20 -4.59 3.76
N SER A 40 20.46 -4.81 3.38
CA SER A 40 21.61 -4.67 4.28
C SER A 40 21.68 -3.28 4.95
N GLY A 41 21.15 -2.24 4.30
CA GLY A 41 21.09 -0.86 4.81
C GLY A 41 19.81 -0.49 5.57
N GLY A 42 18.96 -1.46 5.89
CA GLY A 42 17.63 -1.24 6.49
C GLY A 42 16.49 -1.53 5.52
N ARG A 43 15.25 -1.33 5.96
CA ARG A 43 14.07 -1.55 5.10
C ARG A 43 13.97 -0.43 4.06
N ALA A 44 13.87 -0.83 2.79
CA ALA A 44 13.74 0.08 1.66
C ALA A 44 12.36 0.75 1.69
N VAL A 45 12.30 1.99 1.23
CA VAL A 45 11.06 2.77 1.12
C VAL A 45 11.06 3.46 -0.22
N THR A 46 9.94 3.39 -0.92
CA THR A 46 9.72 4.17 -2.14
C THR A 46 8.72 5.27 -1.82
N ILE A 47 9.14 6.53 -1.90
CA ILE A 47 8.22 7.67 -1.88
C ILE A 47 7.74 7.92 -3.31
N MET A 48 6.44 8.05 -3.50
CA MET A 48 5.83 8.33 -4.78
C MET A 48 5.17 9.70 -4.75
N CYS A 49 5.48 10.53 -5.74
CA CYS A 49 4.86 11.83 -5.94
C CYS A 49 4.11 11.85 -7.26
N GLN A 50 2.88 12.34 -7.23
CA GLN A 50 2.00 12.33 -8.41
C GLN A 50 1.38 13.72 -8.62
N ALA A 51 1.35 14.16 -9.87
CA ALA A 51 0.79 15.44 -10.28
C ALA A 51 0.13 15.31 -11.66
N GLN A 52 -0.74 16.25 -12.01
CA GLN A 52 -1.38 16.29 -13.32
C GLN A 52 -0.81 17.43 -14.16
N GLY A 53 -0.81 17.24 -15.48
CA GLY A 53 -0.32 18.22 -16.45
C GLY A 53 1.12 17.97 -16.89
N SER A 54 1.71 18.94 -17.58
CA SER A 54 3.07 18.83 -18.13
C SER A 54 4.11 19.04 -17.04
N ILE A 55 4.66 17.94 -16.52
CA ILE A 55 5.71 18.00 -15.49
C ILE A 55 7.07 17.88 -16.15
N GLU A 56 7.98 18.81 -15.84
CA GLU A 56 9.39 18.75 -16.27
C GLU A 56 10.27 18.09 -15.21
N ARG A 57 9.93 18.31 -13.94
CA ARG A 57 10.66 17.72 -12.83
C ARG A 57 9.86 17.69 -11.55
N PHE A 58 10.06 16.63 -10.79
CA PHE A 58 9.66 16.51 -9.40
C PHE A 58 10.84 16.79 -8.48
N ARG A 59 10.54 17.32 -7.30
CA ARG A 59 11.51 17.55 -6.23
C ARG A 59 10.96 16.97 -4.94
N LEU A 60 11.76 16.12 -4.32
CA LEU A 60 11.52 15.64 -2.97
C LEU A 60 12.32 16.51 -2.00
N GLU A 61 11.65 16.94 -0.94
CA GLU A 61 12.24 17.73 0.13
C GLU A 61 12.09 17.04 1.48
N LYS A 62 13.09 17.23 2.34
CA LYS A 62 13.03 16.82 3.74
C LYS A 62 12.72 18.04 4.60
N CYS A 63 11.70 17.92 5.44
CA CYS A 63 11.22 18.97 6.32
C CYS A 63 11.62 18.69 7.79
N SER A 64 11.96 19.75 8.52
CA SER A 64 12.27 19.73 9.95
C SER A 64 12.00 21.10 10.55
N ALA A 65 11.25 21.15 11.66
CA ALA A 65 10.92 22.39 12.38
C ALA A 65 10.37 23.52 11.46
N GLY A 66 9.50 23.16 10.50
CA GLY A 66 8.89 24.11 9.56
C GLY A 66 9.79 24.58 8.42
N ARG A 67 11.04 24.10 8.32
CA ARG A 67 11.94 24.36 7.19
C ARG A 67 12.05 23.10 6.34
N CYS A 68 12.10 23.27 5.03
CA CYS A 68 12.27 22.16 4.10
C CYS A 68 13.43 22.44 3.15
N SER A 69 14.17 21.39 2.83
CA SER A 69 15.33 21.44 1.95
C SER A 69 15.23 20.37 0.88
N ALA A 70 15.56 20.73 -0.36
CA ALA A 70 15.65 19.79 -1.46
C ALA A 70 16.68 18.70 -1.17
N ILE A 71 16.31 17.45 -1.43
CA ILE A 71 17.20 16.30 -1.28
C ILE A 71 17.45 15.57 -2.59
N ILE A 72 16.42 15.41 -3.42
CA ILE A 72 16.48 14.66 -4.68
C ILE A 72 15.58 15.36 -5.69
N ASP A 73 16.14 15.62 -6.86
CA ASP A 73 15.41 16.07 -8.04
C ASP A 73 15.26 14.90 -9.01
N TYR A 74 14.08 14.77 -9.61
CA TYR A 74 13.76 13.78 -10.63
C TYR A 74 13.28 14.51 -11.88
N THR A 75 14.07 14.49 -12.94
CA THR A 75 13.68 15.06 -14.23
C THR A 75 12.86 14.03 -15.01
N THR A 76 11.67 14.42 -15.45
CA THR A 76 10.83 13.55 -16.25
C THR A 76 11.45 13.36 -17.63
N THR A 77 11.35 12.15 -18.16
CA THR A 77 11.84 11.86 -19.53
C THR A 77 10.81 12.18 -20.60
N SER A 78 9.54 12.29 -20.19
CA SER A 78 8.41 12.65 -21.03
C SER A 78 7.42 13.52 -20.26
N PHE A 79 6.76 14.45 -20.95
CA PHE A 79 5.74 15.32 -20.35
C PHE A 79 4.45 14.59 -19.95
N SER A 80 4.32 13.29 -20.25
CA SER A 80 3.23 12.41 -19.82
C SER A 80 3.53 11.66 -18.51
N GLU A 81 4.74 11.84 -17.97
CA GLU A 81 5.15 11.21 -16.73
C GLU A 81 4.60 11.99 -15.53
N ASN A 82 3.42 11.55 -15.09
CA ASN A 82 2.67 12.20 -14.02
C ASN A 82 3.11 11.75 -12.61
N GLU A 83 4.17 10.95 -12.52
CA GLU A 83 4.59 10.25 -11.32
C GLU A 83 6.11 10.15 -11.21
N ALA A 84 6.66 10.41 -10.04
CA ALA A 84 8.06 10.19 -9.71
C ALA A 84 8.20 9.26 -8.50
N ARG A 85 9.14 8.31 -8.59
CA ARG A 85 9.48 7.37 -7.51
C ARG A 85 10.87 7.67 -6.96
N PHE A 86 10.95 7.91 -5.66
CA PHE A 86 12.19 8.18 -4.92
C PHE A 86 12.50 7.02 -3.97
N TYR A 87 13.68 6.44 -4.11
CA TYR A 87 14.10 5.30 -3.31
C TYR A 87 14.93 5.77 -2.10
N LEU A 88 14.47 5.45 -0.89
CA LEU A 88 15.09 5.80 0.39
C LEU A 88 15.24 4.55 1.27
N THR A 89 15.95 4.71 2.39
CA THR A 89 16.03 3.70 3.44
C THR A 89 15.33 4.18 4.72
N LEU A 90 14.82 3.29 5.56
CA LEU A 90 14.14 3.66 6.81
C LEU A 90 15.04 4.37 7.84
N THR A 91 16.35 4.32 7.67
CA THR A 91 17.31 5.18 8.40
C THR A 91 17.09 6.66 8.10
N ASN A 92 16.45 6.98 6.97
CA ASN A 92 16.11 8.34 6.56
C ASN A 92 14.79 8.85 7.18
N ALA A 93 14.31 8.27 8.29
CA ALA A 93 13.10 8.73 8.98
C ALA A 93 13.00 10.27 9.12
N GLY A 94 11.79 10.78 9.05
CA GLY A 94 11.50 12.21 9.10
C GLY A 94 10.28 12.61 8.27
N GLN A 95 10.11 13.92 8.14
CA GLN A 95 9.00 14.52 7.40
C GLN A 95 9.44 14.83 5.97
N TYR A 96 8.63 14.43 5.01
CA TYR A 96 8.90 14.57 3.60
C TYR A 96 7.76 15.28 2.90
N SER A 97 8.10 15.97 1.82
CA SER A 97 7.11 16.64 1.01
C SER A 97 7.64 16.87 -0.39
N CYS A 98 6.76 16.95 -1.38
CA CYS A 98 7.19 17.16 -2.75
C CYS A 98 6.48 18.31 -3.44
N MET A 99 7.12 18.73 -4.52
CA MET A 99 6.66 19.76 -5.44
C MET A 99 7.09 19.36 -6.85
N TYR A 100 6.48 19.96 -7.85
CA TYR A 100 6.85 19.75 -9.24
C TYR A 100 6.96 21.08 -9.96
N GLN A 101 7.76 21.09 -11.03
CA GLN A 101 7.88 22.23 -11.91
C GLN A 101 7.19 21.93 -13.23
N ASN A 102 6.42 22.90 -13.70
CA ASN A 102 5.95 22.98 -15.08
C ASN A 102 6.53 24.26 -15.67
N SER A 103 7.32 24.14 -16.74
CA SER A 103 8.02 25.27 -17.34
C SER A 103 8.86 26.02 -16.28
N SER A 104 8.60 27.30 -16.04
CA SER A 104 9.31 28.08 -15.02
C SER A 104 8.62 28.13 -13.65
N MET A 105 7.42 27.56 -13.52
CA MET A 105 6.60 27.68 -12.32
C MET A 105 6.64 26.43 -11.46
N TRP A 106 6.80 26.64 -10.16
CA TRP A 106 6.71 25.60 -9.15
C TRP A 106 5.29 25.51 -8.59
N SER A 107 4.82 24.29 -8.37
CA SER A 107 3.61 24.07 -7.57
C SER A 107 3.84 24.37 -6.10
N SER A 108 2.74 24.55 -5.39
CA SER A 108 2.76 24.48 -3.93
C SER A 108 3.22 23.09 -3.48
N ARG A 109 3.78 23.05 -2.28
CA ARG A 109 4.19 21.82 -1.62
C ARG A 109 2.99 20.90 -1.35
N SER A 110 3.20 19.58 -1.45
CA SER A 110 2.24 18.56 -1.01
C SER A 110 1.99 18.61 0.50
N GLU A 111 1.11 17.75 0.98
CA GLU A 111 1.07 17.39 2.39
C GLU A 111 2.42 16.85 2.90
N ILE A 112 2.57 16.82 4.22
CA ILE A 112 3.73 16.23 4.88
C ILE A 112 3.50 14.72 5.03
N LEU A 113 4.41 13.95 4.46
CA LEU A 113 4.51 12.50 4.65
C LEU A 113 5.48 12.21 5.80
N GLU A 114 5.01 11.58 6.88
CA GLU A 114 5.86 11.16 7.99
C GLU A 114 6.36 9.73 7.81
N LEU A 115 7.68 9.58 7.65
CA LEU A 115 8.35 8.29 7.67
C LEU A 115 8.84 7.99 9.08
N ALA A 116 8.10 7.14 9.78
CA ALA A 116 8.45 6.66 11.11
C ALA A 116 9.04 5.24 11.05
N VAL A 117 10.06 4.98 11.89
CA VAL A 117 10.59 3.63 12.09
C VAL A 117 9.64 2.88 13.03
N THR A 118 8.61 2.25 12.48
CA THR A 118 7.86 1.26 13.23
C THR A 118 8.65 -0.04 13.22
N ALA A 119 9.12 -0.47 14.38
CA ALA A 119 9.57 -1.84 14.58
C ALA A 119 8.36 -2.75 14.37
N SER A 120 8.13 -3.19 13.14
CA SER A 120 7.13 -4.22 12.88
C SER A 120 7.63 -5.48 13.55
N ARG A 121 7.01 -5.88 14.65
CA ARG A 121 7.12 -7.26 15.12
C ARG A 121 6.78 -8.15 13.93
N PRO A 122 7.61 -9.16 13.60
CA PRO A 122 7.23 -10.12 12.57
C PRO A 122 5.85 -10.65 12.93
N GLN A 123 4.90 -10.58 11.98
CA GLN A 123 3.59 -11.22 12.14
C GLN A 123 3.85 -12.67 12.57
N ASP A 124 3.43 -13.01 13.78
CA ASP A 124 3.68 -14.28 14.44
C ASP A 124 2.91 -15.42 13.75
N TYR A 125 3.32 -15.82 12.54
CA TYR A 125 2.88 -17.10 11.95
C TYR A 125 3.28 -18.29 12.84
N THR A 126 4.25 -18.08 13.73
CA THR A 126 4.69 -19.01 14.76
C THR A 126 3.57 -19.37 15.73
N VAL A 127 2.72 -18.42 16.15
CA VAL A 127 1.64 -18.74 17.11
C VAL A 127 0.52 -19.53 16.45
N GLU A 128 0.16 -19.23 15.20
CA GLU A 128 -0.87 -20.00 14.50
C GLU A 128 -0.40 -21.43 14.18
N ASN A 129 0.86 -21.59 13.77
CA ASN A 129 1.43 -22.92 13.53
C ASN A 129 1.60 -23.72 14.84
N LEU A 130 1.98 -23.08 15.95
CA LEU A 130 2.07 -23.72 17.26
C LEU A 130 0.71 -24.16 17.80
N ILE A 131 -0.33 -23.35 17.63
CA ILE A 131 -1.70 -23.72 18.02
C ILE A 131 -2.18 -24.93 17.21
N ARG A 132 -1.92 -24.95 15.89
CA ARG A 132 -2.27 -26.07 15.02
C ARG A 132 -1.51 -27.36 15.38
N MET A 133 -0.20 -27.28 15.64
CA MET A 133 0.60 -28.43 16.08
C MET A 133 0.20 -28.92 17.47
N GLY A 134 -0.10 -28.00 18.40
CA GLY A 134 -0.55 -28.33 19.75
C GLY A 134 -1.90 -29.06 19.75
N LEU A 135 -2.86 -28.60 18.94
CA LEU A 135 -4.17 -29.26 18.79
C LEU A 135 -4.01 -30.66 18.18
N ALA A 136 -3.18 -30.81 17.14
CA ALA A 136 -2.91 -32.10 16.52
C ALA A 136 -2.28 -33.09 17.53
N GLY A 137 -1.33 -32.64 18.35
CA GLY A 137 -0.73 -33.45 19.41
C GLY A 137 -1.73 -33.90 20.47
N LEU A 138 -2.62 -33.01 20.93
CA LEU A 138 -3.67 -33.33 21.91
C LEU A 138 -4.67 -34.37 21.37
N VAL A 139 -5.08 -34.23 20.11
CA VAL A 139 -5.99 -35.20 19.46
C VAL A 139 -5.33 -36.58 19.38
N LEU A 140 -4.06 -36.65 18.95
CA LEU A 140 -3.32 -37.92 18.89
C LEU A 140 -3.13 -38.56 20.27
N ALA A 141 -2.83 -37.78 21.30
CA ALA A 141 -2.71 -38.27 22.67
C ALA A 141 -4.04 -38.82 23.20
N ALA A 142 -5.14 -38.10 22.99
CA ALA A 142 -6.48 -38.55 23.39
C ALA A 142 -6.88 -39.85 22.68
N LEU A 143 -6.65 -39.94 21.36
CA LEU A 143 -6.88 -41.17 20.60
C LEU A 143 -6.01 -42.32 21.09
N GLY A 144 -4.72 -42.06 21.37
CA GLY A 144 -3.80 -43.05 21.93
C GLY A 144 -4.26 -43.58 23.30
N ILE A 145 -4.68 -42.68 24.20
CA ILE A 145 -5.23 -43.06 25.51
C ILE A 145 -6.51 -43.88 25.35
N LEU A 146 -7.42 -43.47 24.45
CA LEU A 146 -8.66 -44.18 24.21
C LEU A 146 -8.41 -45.59 23.67
N LEU A 147 -7.48 -45.74 22.71
CA LEU A 147 -7.06 -47.03 22.18
C LEU A 147 -6.38 -47.92 23.22
N LEU A 148 -5.59 -47.33 24.12
CA LEU A 148 -5.00 -48.08 25.25
C LEU A 148 -6.06 -48.54 26.24
N GLN A 149 -7.06 -47.72 26.52
CA GLN A 149 -8.18 -48.12 27.39
C GLN A 149 -9.01 -49.24 26.79
N THR A 150 -9.28 -49.20 25.48
CA THR A 150 -10.02 -50.28 24.80
C THR A 150 -9.21 -51.57 24.75
N GLN A 151 -7.92 -51.50 24.41
CA GLN A 151 -7.01 -52.66 24.41
C GLN A 151 -6.86 -53.26 25.82
N CYS A 152 -6.65 -52.44 26.85
CA CYS A 152 -6.47 -52.91 28.23
C CYS A 152 -7.79 -53.45 28.83
N GLY A 153 -8.93 -52.85 28.49
CA GLY A 153 -10.25 -53.37 28.82
C GLY A 153 -10.50 -54.74 28.18
N GLN A 154 -10.18 -54.87 26.90
CA GLN A 154 -10.35 -56.12 26.15
C GLN A 154 -9.40 -57.22 26.63
N ARG A 155 -8.16 -56.86 27.01
CA ARG A 155 -7.17 -57.77 27.61
C ARG A 155 -7.61 -58.28 28.98
N ARG A 156 -8.19 -57.41 29.82
CA ARG A 156 -8.81 -57.84 31.10
C ARG A 156 -9.99 -58.79 30.89
N THR A 157 -10.85 -58.54 29.89
CA THR A 157 -11.96 -59.46 29.60
C THR A 157 -11.48 -60.79 29.00
N GLN A 158 -10.34 -60.81 28.29
CA GLN A 158 -9.72 -62.05 27.80
C GLN A 158 -9.07 -62.88 28.93
N GLU A 159 -8.50 -62.24 29.94
CA GLU A 159 -7.91 -62.93 31.09
C GLU A 159 -8.97 -63.53 32.03
N ALA A 160 -10.13 -62.90 32.17
CA ALA A 160 -11.24 -63.42 32.99
C ALA A 160 -12.03 -64.57 32.35
N ALA A 161 -11.80 -64.87 31.06
CA ALA A 161 -12.51 -65.90 30.30
C ALA A 161 -11.63 -67.10 29.90
N ARG A 162 -10.38 -67.18 30.38
CA ARG A 162 -9.49 -68.32 30.18
C ARG A 162 -9.64 -69.29 31.37
N PRO A 163 -10.23 -70.49 31.18
CA PRO A 163 -10.37 -71.48 32.25
C PRO A 163 -9.02 -72.05 32.69
#